data_AF-A0A821EV44-F1
#
_entry.id   AF-A0A821EV44-F1
#
_cell.length_a   1.000
_cell.length_b   1.000
_cell.length_c   1.000
_cell.angle_alpha   90.00
_cell.angle_beta   90.00
_cell.angle_gamma   90.00
#
_symmetry.space_group_name_H-M   'P 1'
#
loop_
_entity.id
_entity.type
_entity.pdbx_description
1 polymer ?
#
loop_
_entity_poly.entity_id
_entity_poly.type
_entity_poly.pdbx_seq_one_letter_code
_entity_poly.pdbx_strand_id
1 'polypeptide(L)'
;MVEELDITDLRVHFIADYLIKSLRLRADKWAKMIQIEEQNRTILDFCEKPQPTLLVFHVNPAGNLIVGTSFPSSLKSKACFFDKKSPEPIQRESKEKVAAALNFGDLSNAALEQLQIYVNDVVRPLLTTPQNREEWPEVVVTDLQKHVSDLQSQLQVVTSLVKGKILLPYPKYSGSTATNGTLYANGQSRTNETPQTSSRNAETIDLKLVHAVESVVIEWSHQIREVLKKDSAQPLLDGLDPLPSIEIEFWKSKRSNLESISEQLNDPRVTKMGELLSKSNSSYYPSFLQIHNDVRHALDEAQDIDTHLRPLASHFESIETTDFMEAKHLFKPMFHIIGLLYDNCLHYATASRIVVLLQEICNLIMKQASEHLEPMELFKGEVDEALMKIDDTFDTLKEFIDEYEIIRTKMSTKWDFSPKLVFAKWDIFMTRMNRIKDLFSTANTFLKLEKVEIGGVKGRALSAEILQIYEEFKAQFEKFNNKTYNPLDPKNTVRIILSI
;
A
#
# COMPACT_ATOMS: atom_id res chain seq x y z
N MET A 1 -27.67 -32.09 28.04
CA MET A 1 -28.05 -32.95 26.90
C MET A 1 -27.22 -32.49 25.73
N VAL A 2 -26.04 -33.10 25.57
CA VAL A 2 -25.20 -32.95 24.39
C VAL A 2 -25.69 -34.04 23.46
N GLU A 3 -26.61 -33.70 22.56
CA GLU A 3 -27.04 -34.62 21.50
C GLU A 3 -25.85 -34.88 20.56
N GLU A 4 -25.80 -36.12 20.11
CA GLU A 4 -24.68 -36.77 19.47
C GLU A 4 -24.12 -35.95 18.29
N LEU A 5 -22.81 -35.67 18.35
CA LEU A 5 -22.02 -35.26 17.20
C LEU A 5 -22.11 -36.36 16.15
N ASP A 6 -23.04 -36.22 15.21
CA ASP A 6 -23.26 -37.19 14.15
C ASP A 6 -22.11 -37.13 13.13
N ILE A 7 -21.01 -37.81 13.47
CA ILE A 7 -19.88 -38.10 12.58
C ILE A 7 -20.31 -39.11 11.49
N THR A 8 -21.62 -39.30 11.21
CA THR A 8 -22.11 -40.16 10.11
C THR A 8 -22.74 -39.40 8.94
N ASP A 9 -22.85 -38.07 8.98
CA ASP A 9 -23.40 -37.29 7.86
C ASP A 9 -22.49 -37.34 6.61
N LEU A 10 -22.99 -38.03 5.57
CA LEU A 10 -22.31 -38.19 4.28
C LEU A 10 -21.92 -36.87 3.61
N ARG A 11 -22.66 -35.78 3.84
CA ARG A 11 -22.39 -34.45 3.30
C ARG A 11 -21.14 -33.85 3.95
N VAL A 12 -21.07 -33.96 5.28
CA VAL A 12 -19.94 -33.50 6.09
C VAL A 12 -18.68 -34.31 5.76
N HIS A 13 -18.82 -35.63 5.57
CA HIS A 13 -17.72 -36.50 5.11
C HIS A 13 -17.21 -36.12 3.73
N PHE A 14 -18.10 -35.83 2.78
CA PHE A 14 -17.70 -35.41 1.44
C PHE A 14 -16.87 -34.12 1.47
N ILE A 15 -17.31 -33.13 2.24
CA ILE A 15 -16.58 -31.87 2.45
C ILE A 15 -15.22 -32.15 3.11
N ALA A 16 -15.18 -32.95 4.16
CA ALA A 16 -13.96 -33.32 4.87
C ALA A 16 -12.93 -34.02 3.96
N ASP A 17 -13.38 -35.01 3.18
CA ASP A 17 -12.54 -35.77 2.24
C ASP A 17 -11.87 -34.86 1.21
N TYR A 18 -12.63 -33.90 0.66
CA TYR A 18 -12.10 -32.94 -0.30
C TYR A 18 -11.09 -32.00 0.36
N LEU A 19 -11.42 -31.42 1.51
CA LEU A 19 -10.56 -30.48 2.23
C LEU A 19 -9.23 -31.09 2.65
N ILE A 20 -9.25 -32.29 3.22
CA ILE A 20 -8.04 -33.00 3.67
C ILE A 20 -7.08 -33.21 2.49
N LYS A 21 -7.60 -33.62 1.33
CA LYS A 21 -6.80 -33.84 0.11
C LYS A 21 -6.30 -32.52 -0.48
N SER A 22 -7.21 -31.56 -0.64
CA SER A 22 -6.92 -30.32 -1.36
C SER A 22 -6.00 -29.38 -0.59
N LEU A 23 -6.25 -29.20 0.71
CA LEU A 23 -5.46 -28.34 1.60
C LEU A 23 -4.25 -29.08 2.20
N ARG A 24 -4.08 -30.38 1.89
CA ARG A 24 -3.04 -31.27 2.46
C ARG A 24 -3.01 -31.20 3.99
N LEU A 25 -4.19 -31.16 4.61
CA LEU A 25 -4.32 -31.05 6.06
C LEU A 25 -4.17 -32.42 6.71
N ARG A 26 -3.61 -32.45 7.92
CA ARG A 26 -3.71 -33.63 8.78
C ARG A 26 -5.15 -33.75 9.30
N ALA A 27 -5.64 -34.99 9.41
CA ALA A 27 -7.02 -35.26 9.84
C ALA A 27 -7.35 -34.70 11.23
N ASP A 28 -6.35 -34.53 12.11
CA ASP A 28 -6.52 -33.93 13.43
C ASP A 28 -7.00 -32.47 13.37
N LYS A 29 -6.60 -31.72 12.34
CA LYS A 29 -7.04 -30.31 12.16
C LYS A 29 -8.53 -30.22 11.85
N TRP A 30 -9.05 -31.12 11.00
CA TRP A 30 -10.49 -31.22 10.74
C TRP A 30 -11.25 -31.62 12.01
N ALA A 31 -10.76 -32.65 12.71
CA ALA A 31 -11.38 -33.16 13.93
C ALA A 31 -11.48 -32.08 15.03
N LYS A 32 -10.46 -31.22 15.17
CA LYS A 32 -10.50 -30.08 16.10
C LYS A 32 -11.50 -29.01 15.67
N MET A 33 -11.58 -28.72 14.37
CA MET A 33 -12.48 -27.70 13.84
C MET A 33 -13.94 -28.08 14.02
N ILE A 34 -14.31 -29.32 13.68
CA ILE A 34 -15.70 -29.79 13.74
C ILE A 34 -16.23 -29.92 15.19
N GLN A 35 -15.33 -30.00 16.18
CA GLN A 35 -15.70 -29.94 17.60
C GLN A 35 -16.13 -28.54 18.05
N ILE A 36 -15.81 -27.50 17.28
CA ILE A 36 -16.25 -26.14 17.56
C ILE A 36 -17.70 -26.01 17.09
N GLU A 37 -18.62 -25.87 18.05
CA GLU A 37 -20.07 -25.89 17.83
C GLU A 37 -20.53 -24.89 16.76
N GLU A 38 -19.99 -23.67 16.76
CA GLU A 38 -20.31 -22.63 15.78
C GLU A 38 -19.93 -23.03 14.34
N GLN A 39 -18.76 -23.64 14.17
CA GLN A 39 -18.27 -24.06 12.85
C GLN A 39 -19.05 -25.25 12.33
N ASN A 40 -19.34 -26.24 13.19
CA ASN A 40 -20.18 -27.37 12.83
C ASN A 40 -21.59 -26.92 12.45
N ARG A 41 -22.20 -26.04 13.25
CA ARG A 41 -23.52 -25.48 12.95
C ARG A 41 -23.54 -24.75 11.61
N THR A 42 -22.48 -24.03 11.26
CA THR A 42 -22.37 -23.34 9.96
C THR A 42 -22.41 -24.33 8.79
N ILE A 43 -21.75 -25.48 8.91
CA ILE A 43 -21.72 -26.53 7.89
C ILE A 43 -23.09 -27.21 7.78
N LEU A 44 -23.74 -27.51 8.90
CA LEU A 44 -25.07 -28.11 8.92
C LEU A 44 -26.14 -27.16 8.37
N ASP A 45 -26.09 -25.88 8.75
CA ASP A 45 -26.96 -24.84 8.23
C ASP A 45 -26.81 -24.70 6.71
N PHE A 46 -25.57 -24.69 6.21
CA PHE A 46 -25.32 -24.79 4.77
C PHE A 46 -25.98 -26.03 4.18
N CYS A 47 -25.89 -27.21 4.79
CA CYS A 47 -26.48 -28.41 4.20
C CYS A 47 -28.01 -28.42 4.22
N GLU A 48 -28.66 -27.80 5.20
CA GLU A 48 -30.08 -27.99 5.51
C GLU A 48 -30.97 -26.80 5.19
N LYS A 49 -30.44 -25.59 5.28
CA LYS A 49 -31.21 -24.37 5.08
C LYS A 49 -31.02 -23.82 3.67
N PRO A 50 -31.97 -23.01 3.16
CA PRO A 50 -31.79 -22.32 1.88
C PRO A 50 -30.58 -21.37 1.83
N GLN A 51 -30.19 -20.85 3.00
CA GLN A 51 -29.02 -20.01 3.19
C GLN A 51 -28.24 -20.52 4.40
N PRO A 52 -26.90 -20.49 4.39
CA PRO A 52 -26.03 -19.94 3.35
C PRO A 52 -25.89 -20.83 2.10
N THR A 53 -25.67 -20.25 0.92
CA THR A 53 -25.38 -20.99 -0.32
C THR A 53 -23.89 -21.20 -0.57
N LEU A 54 -23.00 -20.58 0.23
CA LEU A 54 -21.55 -20.64 0.09
C LEU A 54 -20.91 -21.03 1.42
N LEU A 55 -19.95 -21.96 1.36
CA LEU A 55 -18.95 -22.19 2.40
C LEU A 55 -17.56 -21.94 1.85
N VAL A 56 -16.71 -21.31 2.67
CA VAL A 56 -15.29 -21.11 2.39
C VAL A 56 -14.47 -21.59 3.57
N PHE A 57 -13.55 -22.51 3.30
CA PHE A 57 -12.62 -23.08 4.27
C PHE A 57 -11.22 -22.56 4.02
N HIS A 58 -10.56 -22.05 5.06
CA HIS A 58 -9.19 -21.57 4.98
C HIS A 58 -8.47 -21.70 6.32
N VAL A 59 -7.13 -21.59 6.29
CA VAL A 59 -6.30 -21.62 7.50
C VAL A 59 -6.01 -20.19 7.93
N ASN A 60 -6.35 -19.86 9.18
CA ASN A 60 -6.11 -18.54 9.75
C ASN A 60 -4.61 -18.35 10.11
N PRO A 61 -4.17 -17.12 10.46
CA PRO A 61 -2.76 -16.88 10.84
C PRO A 61 -2.25 -17.70 12.03
N ALA A 62 -3.14 -18.16 12.91
CA ALA A 62 -2.81 -19.04 14.04
C ALA A 62 -2.66 -20.53 13.63
N GLY A 63 -2.85 -20.86 12.34
CA GLY A 63 -2.70 -22.21 11.81
C GLY A 63 -3.93 -23.11 11.97
N ASN A 64 -5.07 -22.55 12.39
CA ASN A 64 -6.33 -23.27 12.59
C ASN A 64 -7.19 -23.24 11.33
N LEU A 65 -7.84 -24.36 11.01
CA LEU A 65 -8.85 -24.42 9.95
C LEU A 65 -10.12 -23.74 10.44
N ILE A 66 -10.64 -22.81 9.64
CA ILE A 66 -11.89 -22.12 9.92
C ILE A 66 -12.82 -22.14 8.71
N VAL A 67 -14.13 -22.16 8.96
CA VAL A 67 -15.19 -22.05 7.96
C VAL A 67 -15.92 -20.71 8.07
N GLY A 68 -16.26 -20.13 6.93
CA GLY A 68 -17.12 -18.95 6.82
C GLY A 68 -18.10 -19.06 5.66
N THR A 69 -19.08 -18.16 5.61
CA THR A 69 -20.12 -18.11 4.58
C THR A 69 -19.90 -17.01 3.54
N SER A 70 -18.72 -16.38 3.56
CA SER A 70 -18.30 -15.34 2.64
C SER A 70 -16.82 -15.49 2.33
N PHE A 71 -16.37 -14.91 1.21
CA PHE A 71 -14.95 -14.88 0.88
C PHE A 71 -14.20 -13.99 1.88
N PRO A 72 -13.08 -14.46 2.45
CA PRO A 72 -12.26 -13.65 3.34
C PRO A 72 -11.61 -12.50 2.58
N SER A 73 -11.40 -11.37 3.25
CA SER A 73 -10.75 -10.18 2.68
C SER A 73 -9.29 -10.41 2.31
N SER A 74 -8.62 -11.37 2.96
CA SER A 74 -7.25 -11.77 2.62
C SER A 74 -7.04 -13.26 2.87
N LEU A 75 -6.23 -13.89 2.02
CA LEU A 75 -5.84 -15.29 2.13
C LEU A 75 -4.32 -15.38 2.22
N LYS A 76 -3.80 -15.96 3.31
CA LYS A 76 -2.37 -16.27 3.42
C LYS A 76 -2.00 -17.57 2.71
N SER A 77 -2.97 -18.45 2.52
CA SER A 77 -2.80 -19.77 1.91
C SER A 77 -4.03 -20.15 1.09
N LYS A 78 -3.93 -21.27 0.38
CA LYS A 78 -5.01 -21.87 -0.38
C LYS A 78 -6.28 -22.02 0.47
N ALA A 79 -7.43 -21.70 -0.11
CA ALA A 79 -8.75 -21.94 0.45
C ALA A 79 -9.53 -22.92 -0.45
N CYS A 80 -10.59 -23.49 0.09
CA CYS A 80 -11.54 -24.30 -0.67
C CYS A 80 -12.94 -23.75 -0.47
N PHE A 81 -13.75 -23.75 -1.54
CA PHE A 81 -15.12 -23.30 -1.48
C PHE A 81 -16.11 -24.40 -1.89
N PHE A 82 -17.32 -24.31 -1.37
CA PHE A 82 -18.47 -25.12 -1.75
C PHE A 82 -19.67 -24.18 -1.91
N ASP A 83 -20.21 -24.13 -3.12
CA ASP A 83 -21.34 -23.29 -3.51
C ASP A 83 -22.50 -24.18 -3.96
N LYS A 84 -23.71 -23.89 -3.52
CA LYS A 84 -24.90 -24.66 -3.92
C LYS A 84 -25.36 -24.26 -5.31
N LYS A 85 -25.66 -25.24 -6.15
CA LYS A 85 -26.30 -24.99 -7.45
C LYS A 85 -27.75 -24.51 -7.33
N SER A 86 -28.43 -24.84 -6.24
CA SER A 86 -29.79 -24.40 -5.92
C SER A 86 -29.94 -24.13 -4.42
N PRO A 87 -30.87 -23.26 -3.98
CA PRO A 87 -31.13 -22.98 -2.57
C PRO A 87 -31.88 -24.13 -1.85
N GLU A 88 -31.85 -25.34 -2.40
CA GLU A 88 -32.51 -26.50 -1.80
C GLU A 88 -31.60 -27.18 -0.77
N PRO A 89 -32.17 -27.90 0.21
CA PRO A 89 -31.40 -28.74 1.12
C PRO A 89 -30.62 -29.82 0.35
N ILE A 90 -29.37 -30.06 0.73
CA ILE A 90 -28.53 -31.06 0.09
C ILE A 90 -28.99 -32.45 0.51
N GLN A 91 -29.36 -33.28 -0.47
CA GLN A 91 -29.81 -34.66 -0.24
C GLN A 91 -28.70 -35.52 0.37
N ARG A 92 -29.06 -36.36 1.35
CA ARG A 92 -28.14 -37.19 2.14
C ARG A 92 -27.89 -38.60 1.57
N GLU A 93 -28.48 -38.92 0.43
CA GLU A 93 -28.63 -40.30 -0.06
C GLU A 93 -27.33 -40.92 -0.61
N SER A 94 -26.47 -40.13 -1.26
CA SER A 94 -25.19 -40.62 -1.80
C SER A 94 -24.16 -39.50 -2.00
N LYS A 95 -22.86 -39.85 -2.02
CA LYS A 95 -21.79 -38.89 -2.30
C LYS A 95 -21.90 -38.27 -3.70
N GLU A 96 -22.40 -39.01 -4.70
CA GLU A 96 -22.61 -38.49 -6.05
C GLU A 96 -23.69 -37.41 -6.07
N LYS A 97 -24.78 -37.58 -5.34
CA LYS A 97 -25.84 -36.57 -5.25
C LYS A 97 -25.38 -35.31 -4.51
N VAL A 98 -24.57 -35.47 -3.46
CA VAL A 98 -23.93 -34.34 -2.78
C VAL A 98 -23.03 -33.57 -3.74
N ALA A 99 -22.15 -34.27 -4.47
CA ALA A 99 -21.28 -33.64 -5.46
C ALA A 99 -22.08 -32.97 -6.60
N ALA A 100 -23.17 -33.59 -7.06
CA ALA A 100 -24.02 -33.05 -8.11
C ALA A 100 -24.73 -31.76 -7.70
N ALA A 101 -25.07 -31.60 -6.41
CA ALA A 101 -25.71 -30.40 -5.86
C ALA A 101 -24.74 -29.21 -5.67
N LEU A 102 -23.43 -29.43 -5.76
CA LEU A 102 -22.40 -28.47 -5.39
C LEU A 102 -21.52 -28.05 -6.58
N ASN A 103 -21.15 -26.78 -6.61
CA ASN A 103 -19.96 -26.27 -7.29
C ASN A 103 -18.87 -26.14 -6.23
N PHE A 104 -17.75 -26.85 -6.36
CA PHE A 104 -16.69 -26.79 -5.36
C PHE A 104 -15.33 -26.77 -6.02
N GLY A 105 -14.37 -26.15 -5.34
CA GLY A 105 -13.08 -25.88 -5.94
C GLY A 105 -12.09 -25.25 -4.98
N ASP A 106 -10.92 -24.99 -5.55
CA ASP A 106 -9.78 -24.41 -4.88
C ASP A 106 -9.63 -22.94 -5.23
N LEU A 107 -9.31 -22.14 -4.22
CA LEU A 107 -9.00 -20.72 -4.36
C LEU A 107 -7.56 -20.47 -3.92
N SER A 108 -6.78 -19.87 -4.82
CA SER A 108 -5.42 -19.43 -4.56
C SER A 108 -5.40 -18.26 -3.57
N ASN A 109 -4.30 -18.12 -2.83
CA ASN A 109 -4.02 -16.89 -2.08
C ASN A 109 -3.82 -15.67 -3.01
N ALA A 110 -3.54 -15.91 -4.29
CA ALA A 110 -3.50 -14.89 -5.34
C ALA A 110 -4.72 -15.04 -6.28
N ALA A 111 -5.92 -14.73 -5.79
CA ALA A 111 -7.19 -14.92 -6.51
C ALA A 111 -7.23 -14.23 -7.88
N LEU A 112 -6.65 -13.03 -7.99
CA LEU A 112 -6.62 -12.28 -9.25
C LEU A 112 -5.71 -12.95 -10.30
N GLU A 113 -4.57 -13.51 -9.89
CA GLU A 113 -3.70 -14.28 -10.79
C GLU A 113 -4.38 -15.57 -11.25
N GLN A 114 -5.07 -16.25 -10.35
CA GLN A 114 -5.87 -17.43 -10.71
C GLN A 114 -6.95 -17.08 -11.72
N LEU A 115 -7.65 -15.95 -11.56
CA LEU A 115 -8.65 -15.47 -12.52
C LEU A 115 -8.01 -15.18 -13.89
N GLN A 116 -6.85 -14.54 -13.91
CA GLN A 116 -6.10 -14.27 -15.14
C GLN A 116 -5.74 -15.57 -15.88
N ILE A 117 -5.22 -16.57 -15.16
CA ILE A 117 -4.91 -17.89 -15.71
C ILE A 117 -6.18 -18.56 -16.22
N TYR A 118 -7.26 -18.55 -15.44
CA TYR A 118 -8.54 -19.15 -15.83
C TYR A 118 -9.10 -18.52 -17.12
N VAL A 119 -9.05 -17.19 -17.26
CA VAL A 119 -9.50 -16.53 -18.48
C VAL A 119 -8.60 -16.88 -19.67
N ASN A 120 -7.29 -16.94 -19.48
CA ASN A 120 -6.33 -17.22 -20.56
C ASN A 120 -6.32 -18.67 -21.03
N ASP A 121 -6.44 -19.62 -20.10
CA ASP A 121 -6.18 -21.03 -20.34
C ASP A 121 -7.47 -21.85 -20.42
N VAL A 122 -8.58 -21.35 -19.87
CA VAL A 122 -9.89 -22.03 -19.91
C VAL A 122 -10.88 -21.25 -20.77
N VAL A 123 -11.21 -20.01 -20.40
CA VAL A 123 -12.28 -19.25 -21.07
C VAL A 123 -11.91 -18.91 -22.51
N ARG A 124 -10.68 -18.42 -22.75
CA ARG A 124 -10.24 -18.09 -24.09
C ARG A 124 -10.22 -19.32 -25.00
N PRO A 125 -9.61 -20.46 -24.67
CA PRO A 125 -9.65 -21.62 -25.55
C PRO A 125 -11.07 -22.15 -25.74
N LEU A 126 -11.86 -22.25 -24.66
CA LEU A 126 -13.26 -22.69 -24.74
C LEU A 126 -14.04 -21.86 -25.77
N LEU A 127 -13.90 -20.54 -25.69
CA LEU A 127 -14.56 -19.66 -26.63
C LEU A 127 -13.86 -19.73 -27.98
N THR A 128 -12.57 -19.42 -28.11
CA THR A 128 -11.90 -19.19 -29.40
C THR A 128 -11.60 -20.40 -30.28
N THR A 129 -11.78 -21.62 -29.76
CA THR A 129 -11.52 -22.86 -30.51
C THR A 129 -12.59 -23.08 -31.60
N PRO A 130 -12.20 -23.28 -32.88
CA PRO A 130 -13.15 -23.44 -33.98
C PRO A 130 -14.14 -24.59 -33.80
N GLN A 131 -13.71 -25.73 -33.26
CA GLN A 131 -14.59 -26.91 -33.06
C GLN A 131 -15.74 -26.64 -32.08
N ASN A 132 -15.57 -25.69 -31.14
CA ASN A 132 -16.61 -25.34 -30.17
C ASN A 132 -17.65 -24.35 -30.74
N ARG A 133 -17.46 -23.90 -31.99
CA ARG A 133 -18.20 -22.79 -32.60
C ARG A 133 -18.82 -23.14 -33.96
N GLU A 134 -18.88 -24.41 -34.33
CA GLU A 134 -19.35 -24.83 -35.66
C GLU A 134 -20.76 -24.30 -36.00
N GLU A 135 -21.60 -24.08 -34.98
CA GLU A 135 -22.97 -23.59 -35.13
C GLU A 135 -23.11 -22.06 -34.96
N TRP A 136 -22.01 -21.34 -34.68
CA TRP A 136 -22.07 -19.93 -34.31
C TRP A 136 -21.96 -19.00 -35.53
N PRO A 137 -22.81 -17.97 -35.66
CA PRO A 137 -22.66 -16.96 -36.71
C PRO A 137 -21.32 -16.21 -36.60
N GLU A 138 -20.67 -15.92 -37.73
CA GLU A 138 -19.35 -15.23 -37.76
C GLU A 138 -19.34 -13.90 -37.01
N VAL A 139 -20.46 -13.16 -37.02
CA VAL A 139 -20.60 -11.89 -36.29
C VAL A 139 -20.47 -12.10 -34.78
N VAL A 140 -21.08 -13.17 -34.25
CA VAL A 140 -21.01 -13.53 -32.82
C VAL A 140 -19.61 -14.02 -32.46
N VAL A 141 -18.98 -14.79 -33.34
CA VAL A 141 -17.60 -15.27 -33.17
C VAL A 141 -16.62 -14.11 -33.05
N THR A 142 -16.75 -13.12 -33.94
CA THR A 142 -15.91 -11.93 -33.97
C THR A 142 -16.12 -11.06 -32.74
N ASP A 143 -17.38 -10.83 -32.35
CA ASP A 143 -17.72 -10.03 -31.16
C ASP A 143 -17.23 -10.69 -29.87
N LEU A 144 -17.41 -12.01 -29.72
CA LEU A 144 -16.91 -12.76 -28.56
C LEU A 144 -15.38 -12.79 -28.51
N GLN A 145 -14.69 -12.91 -29.64
CA GLN A 145 -13.23 -12.80 -29.67
C GLN A 145 -12.77 -11.44 -29.16
N LYS A 146 -13.43 -10.37 -29.58
CA LYS A 146 -13.16 -9.01 -29.10
C LYS A 146 -13.37 -8.90 -27.59
N HIS A 147 -14.53 -9.32 -27.07
CA HIS A 147 -14.82 -9.26 -25.63
C HIS A 147 -13.84 -10.10 -24.78
N VAL A 148 -13.43 -11.27 -25.25
CA VAL A 148 -12.42 -12.09 -24.56
C VAL A 148 -11.07 -11.38 -24.55
N SER A 149 -10.62 -10.83 -25.68
CA SER A 149 -9.36 -10.07 -25.73
C SER A 149 -9.41 -8.80 -24.87
N ASP A 150 -10.55 -8.12 -24.81
CA ASP A 150 -10.77 -6.97 -23.94
C ASP A 150 -10.66 -7.36 -22.46
N LEU A 151 -11.32 -8.44 -22.05
CA LEU A 151 -11.25 -8.97 -20.69
C LEU A 151 -9.82 -9.39 -20.30
N GLN A 152 -9.10 -10.07 -21.21
CA GLN A 152 -7.70 -10.45 -20.98
C GLN A 152 -6.80 -9.23 -20.77
N SER A 153 -6.94 -8.20 -21.61
CA SER A 153 -6.18 -6.97 -21.50
C SER A 153 -6.50 -6.24 -20.18
N GLN A 154 -7.77 -6.13 -19.81
CA GLN A 154 -8.17 -5.52 -18.54
C GLN A 154 -7.63 -6.29 -17.33
N LEU A 155 -7.74 -7.63 -17.32
CA LEU A 155 -7.20 -8.45 -16.24
C LEU A 155 -5.68 -8.33 -16.13
N GLN A 156 -4.97 -8.25 -17.25
CA GLN A 156 -3.53 -7.99 -17.26
C GLN A 156 -3.16 -6.64 -16.64
N VAL A 157 -3.87 -5.57 -17.00
CA VAL A 157 -3.66 -4.24 -16.41
C VAL A 157 -3.96 -4.27 -14.90
N VAL A 158 -5.12 -4.78 -14.48
CA VAL A 158 -5.50 -4.82 -13.06
C VAL A 158 -4.55 -5.68 -12.23
N THR A 159 -4.15 -6.85 -12.74
CA THR A 159 -3.15 -7.70 -12.07
C THR A 159 -1.81 -7.00 -11.91
N SER A 160 -1.40 -6.22 -12.91
CA SER A 160 -0.15 -5.47 -12.85
C SER A 160 -0.23 -4.32 -11.86
N LEU A 161 -1.34 -3.56 -11.86
CA LEU A 161 -1.58 -2.47 -10.92
C LEU A 161 -1.59 -2.94 -9.47
N VAL A 162 -2.20 -4.09 -9.18
CA VAL A 162 -2.18 -4.72 -7.84
C VAL A 162 -0.77 -5.11 -7.43
N LYS A 163 0.09 -5.50 -8.39
CA LYS A 163 1.52 -5.76 -8.16
C LYS A 163 2.38 -4.49 -8.12
N GLY A 164 1.76 -3.31 -8.20
CA GLY A 164 2.46 -2.02 -8.23
C GLY A 164 3.26 -1.79 -9.52
N LYS A 165 2.90 -2.47 -10.62
CA LYS A 165 3.53 -2.33 -11.95
C LYS A 165 2.55 -1.75 -12.96
N ILE A 166 3.07 -1.00 -13.92
CA ILE A 166 2.27 -0.41 -15.00
C ILE A 166 2.52 -1.17 -16.28
N LEU A 167 1.43 -1.62 -16.91
CA LEU A 167 1.46 -2.38 -18.15
C LEU A 167 0.87 -1.55 -19.29
N LEU A 168 1.63 -1.44 -20.37
CA LEU A 168 1.23 -0.77 -21.60
C LEU A 168 0.44 -1.75 -22.49
N PRO A 169 -0.84 -1.49 -22.79
CA PRO A 169 -1.65 -2.41 -23.61
C PRO A 169 -1.17 -2.44 -25.06
N TYR A 170 -1.19 -3.60 -25.70
CA TYR A 170 -0.88 -3.74 -27.13
C TYR A 170 -2.08 -3.32 -28.01
N PRO A 171 -1.83 -2.92 -29.28
CA PRO A 171 -2.88 -2.65 -30.25
C PRO A 171 -3.83 -3.83 -30.43
N LYS A 172 -5.13 -3.57 -30.23
CA LYS A 172 -6.19 -4.55 -30.46
C LYS A 172 -6.45 -4.65 -31.96
N TYR A 173 -5.68 -5.49 -32.65
CA TYR A 173 -5.88 -5.76 -34.08
C TYR A 173 -6.52 -7.13 -34.28
N SER A 174 -7.75 -7.15 -34.83
CA SER A 174 -8.53 -8.37 -35.09
C SER A 174 -8.52 -8.80 -36.56
N GLY A 175 -7.56 -8.33 -37.35
CA GLY A 175 -7.39 -8.76 -38.74
C GLY A 175 -6.50 -9.99 -38.83
N SER A 176 -7.07 -11.10 -39.31
CA SER A 176 -6.42 -12.31 -39.82
C SER A 176 -5.23 -12.91 -39.03
N THR A 177 -5.51 -14.05 -38.39
CA THR A 177 -4.52 -15.07 -37.95
C THR A 177 -3.42 -14.57 -37.02
N ALA A 178 -3.82 -14.12 -35.82
CA ALA A 178 -2.93 -14.09 -34.66
C ALA A 178 -2.78 -15.50 -34.07
N THR A 179 -2.09 -16.39 -34.78
CA THR A 179 -1.30 -17.42 -34.10
C THR A 179 -0.08 -16.73 -33.53
N ASN A 180 -0.03 -16.59 -32.21
CA ASN A 180 1.16 -16.33 -31.39
C ASN A 180 2.25 -15.42 -32.01
N GLY A 181 2.27 -14.15 -31.60
CA GLY A 181 3.53 -13.42 -31.42
C GLY A 181 4.38 -13.15 -32.65
N THR A 182 3.83 -13.18 -33.88
CA THR A 182 4.63 -13.01 -35.09
C THR A 182 4.13 -11.87 -35.97
N LEU A 183 4.69 -10.68 -35.72
CA LEU A 183 4.81 -9.63 -36.73
C LEU A 183 5.86 -10.08 -37.76
N TYR A 184 5.59 -11.13 -38.54
CA TYR A 184 6.37 -11.43 -39.73
C TYR A 184 5.68 -10.78 -40.92
N ALA A 185 6.34 -9.76 -41.47
CA ALA A 185 6.22 -9.46 -42.88
C ALA A 185 6.60 -10.75 -43.62
N ASN A 186 5.64 -11.39 -44.29
CA ASN A 186 5.90 -12.58 -45.10
C ASN A 186 6.78 -12.21 -46.29
N GLY A 187 8.09 -12.36 -46.13
CA GLY A 187 9.03 -12.59 -47.20
C GLY A 187 9.47 -14.06 -47.15
N GLN A 188 8.86 -14.93 -47.96
CA GLN A 188 9.52 -15.92 -48.83
C GLN A 188 8.58 -17.01 -49.39
N SER A 189 8.73 -17.20 -50.70
CA SER A 189 8.65 -18.46 -51.45
C SER A 189 7.29 -19.15 -51.62
N ARG A 190 6.58 -18.73 -52.69
CA ARG A 190 6.00 -19.69 -53.64
C ARG A 190 6.80 -19.60 -54.94
N THR A 191 7.54 -20.66 -55.22
CA THR A 191 8.22 -20.88 -56.50
C THR A 191 7.21 -21.35 -57.55
N ASN A 192 7.45 -20.92 -58.79
CA ASN A 192 6.88 -21.37 -60.08
C ASN A 192 5.58 -20.62 -60.46
N GLU A 193 5.44 -19.85 -61.55
CA GLU A 193 6.16 -19.77 -62.83
C GLU A 193 5.93 -18.40 -63.54
N THR A 194 7.03 -17.85 -64.09
CA THR A 194 7.19 -16.93 -65.26
C THR A 194 6.62 -15.50 -65.32
N PRO A 195 7.31 -14.57 -66.05
CA PRO A 195 7.36 -13.15 -65.71
C PRO A 195 6.78 -12.23 -66.79
N GLN A 196 6.24 -11.07 -66.40
CA GLN A 196 6.44 -9.81 -67.14
C GLN A 196 5.94 -8.56 -66.39
N THR A 197 6.79 -7.53 -66.46
CA THR A 197 6.54 -6.08 -66.37
C THR A 197 6.16 -5.45 -65.02
N SER A 198 7.23 -5.13 -64.28
CA SER A 198 7.50 -3.83 -63.63
C SER A 198 6.35 -2.83 -63.44
N SER A 199 5.83 -2.74 -62.21
CA SER A 199 5.52 -1.48 -61.53
C SER A 199 5.34 -1.70 -60.01
N ARG A 200 6.30 -1.18 -59.23
CA ARG A 200 6.28 -0.89 -57.77
C ARG A 200 5.46 -1.83 -56.87
N ASN A 201 6.17 -2.69 -56.13
CA ASN A 201 5.69 -3.26 -54.87
C ASN A 201 5.50 -2.12 -53.85
N ALA A 202 4.35 -1.45 -53.87
CA ALA A 202 3.88 -0.70 -52.73
C ALA A 202 3.43 -1.74 -51.70
N GLU A 203 4.22 -1.94 -50.65
CA GLU A 203 3.72 -2.54 -49.41
C GLU A 203 2.48 -1.73 -49.02
N THR A 204 1.28 -2.28 -49.23
CA THR A 204 0.05 -1.61 -48.83
C THR A 204 0.07 -1.55 -47.30
N ILE A 205 0.48 -0.39 -46.78
CA ILE A 205 0.43 -0.07 -45.35
C ILE A 205 -1.00 -0.33 -44.88
N ASP A 206 -1.17 -1.26 -43.95
CA ASP A 206 -2.48 -1.54 -43.38
C ASP A 206 -2.93 -0.35 -42.52
N LEU A 207 -3.76 0.51 -43.11
CA LEU A 207 -4.28 1.71 -42.48
C LEU A 207 -5.05 1.40 -41.19
N LYS A 208 -5.68 0.22 -41.08
CA LYS A 208 -6.37 -0.19 -39.85
C LYS A 208 -5.38 -0.50 -38.73
N LEU A 209 -4.24 -1.12 -39.06
CA LEU A 209 -3.17 -1.37 -38.11
C LEU A 209 -2.52 -0.04 -37.67
N VAL A 210 -2.28 0.89 -38.61
CA VAL A 210 -1.76 2.23 -38.28
C VAL A 210 -2.67 2.93 -37.27
N HIS A 211 -3.98 3.00 -37.53
CA HIS A 211 -4.92 3.64 -36.61
C HIS A 211 -5.02 2.94 -35.24
N ALA A 212 -4.89 1.61 -35.20
CA ALA A 212 -4.84 0.87 -33.94
C ALA A 212 -3.57 1.21 -33.14
N VAL A 213 -2.42 1.33 -33.81
CA VAL A 213 -1.16 1.76 -33.20
C VAL A 213 -1.25 3.21 -32.71
N GLU A 214 -1.78 4.13 -33.51
CA GLU A 214 -1.99 5.53 -33.14
C GLU A 214 -2.85 5.66 -31.87
N SER A 215 -3.95 4.90 -31.80
CA SER A 215 -4.85 4.88 -30.63
C SER A 215 -4.12 4.43 -29.36
N VAL A 216 -3.27 3.42 -29.47
CA VAL A 216 -2.47 2.90 -28.36
C VAL A 216 -1.38 3.89 -27.93
N VAL A 217 -0.75 4.61 -28.86
CA VAL A 217 0.22 5.67 -28.52
C VAL A 217 -0.44 6.78 -27.70
N ILE A 218 -1.68 7.17 -28.04
CA ILE A 218 -2.44 8.15 -27.25
C ILE A 218 -2.69 7.61 -25.84
N GLU A 219 -3.15 6.37 -25.72
CA GLU A 219 -3.41 5.74 -24.42
C GLU A 219 -2.14 5.64 -23.56
N TRP A 220 -1.02 5.18 -24.14
CA TRP A 220 0.28 5.13 -23.46
C TRP A 220 0.74 6.50 -23.00
N SER A 221 0.55 7.53 -23.83
CA SER A 221 0.92 8.90 -23.48
C SER A 221 0.19 9.38 -22.23
N HIS A 222 -1.09 9.01 -22.06
CA HIS A 222 -1.86 9.37 -20.89
C HIS A 222 -1.40 8.57 -19.67
N GLN A 223 -1.32 7.24 -19.79
CA GLN A 223 -0.90 6.37 -18.68
C GLN A 223 0.49 6.74 -18.14
N ILE A 224 1.47 6.92 -19.03
CA ILE A 224 2.85 7.26 -18.66
C ILE A 224 2.90 8.64 -18.00
N ARG A 225 2.17 9.62 -18.53
CA ARG A 225 2.11 10.95 -17.94
C ARG A 225 1.59 10.94 -16.50
N GLU A 226 0.62 10.09 -16.18
CA GLU A 226 0.12 9.94 -14.81
C GLU A 226 1.19 9.34 -13.87
N VAL A 227 2.11 8.51 -14.36
CA VAL A 227 3.26 8.03 -13.58
C VAL A 227 4.26 9.14 -13.33
N LEU A 228 4.57 9.91 -14.37
CA LEU A 228 5.58 10.96 -14.33
C LEU A 228 5.16 12.09 -13.38
N LYS A 229 3.88 12.45 -13.39
CA LYS A 229 3.29 13.50 -12.53
C LYS A 229 3.26 13.16 -11.05
N LYS A 230 3.42 11.89 -10.65
CA LYS A 230 3.42 11.54 -9.22
C LYS A 230 4.54 12.28 -8.50
N ASP A 231 4.18 12.91 -7.39
CA ASP A 231 5.05 13.70 -6.53
C ASP A 231 5.09 13.09 -5.13
N SER A 232 6.28 13.02 -4.53
CA SER A 232 6.46 12.47 -3.19
C SER A 232 5.95 13.43 -2.10
N ALA A 233 5.84 14.72 -2.41
CA ALA A 233 5.28 15.72 -1.50
C ALA A 233 3.77 15.58 -1.25
N GLN A 234 3.05 14.83 -2.08
CA GLN A 234 1.58 14.80 -2.07
C GLN A 234 0.97 14.44 -0.69
N PRO A 235 1.47 13.44 0.06
CA PRO A 235 0.94 13.13 1.38
C PRO A 235 1.08 14.28 2.38
N LEU A 236 2.17 15.06 2.32
CA LEU A 236 2.34 16.26 3.14
C LEU A 236 1.35 17.36 2.74
N LEU A 237 1.14 17.56 1.44
CA LEU A 237 0.17 18.54 0.91
C LEU A 237 -1.28 18.18 1.28
N ASP A 238 -1.59 16.89 1.37
CA ASP A 238 -2.88 16.38 1.83
C ASP A 238 -3.05 16.50 3.36
N GLY A 239 -2.07 17.05 4.07
CA GLY A 239 -2.10 17.24 5.52
C GLY A 239 -1.90 15.95 6.33
N LEU A 240 -1.37 14.90 5.70
CA LEU A 240 -0.98 13.68 6.38
C LEU A 240 0.34 13.89 7.13
N ASP A 241 0.70 12.91 7.97
CA ASP A 241 1.95 12.92 8.73
C ASP A 241 2.87 11.78 8.26
N PRO A 242 3.31 11.79 6.99
CA PRO A 242 4.20 10.76 6.47
C PRO A 242 5.52 10.72 7.24
N LEU A 243 6.07 9.51 7.33
CA LEU A 243 7.38 9.20 7.89
C LEU A 243 8.41 9.10 6.76
N PRO A 244 9.72 9.25 7.03
CA PRO A 244 10.72 9.35 5.96
C PRO A 244 10.94 8.04 5.19
N SER A 245 10.39 6.93 5.67
CA SER A 245 10.29 5.67 4.91
C SER A 245 9.38 5.80 3.67
N ILE A 246 8.41 6.72 3.68
CA ILE A 246 7.50 6.97 2.56
C ILE A 246 8.25 7.56 1.35
N GLU A 247 9.15 8.53 1.55
CA GLU A 247 10.00 9.06 0.48
C GLU A 247 10.86 7.95 -0.17
N ILE A 248 11.47 7.07 0.65
CA ILE A 248 12.28 5.96 0.15
C ILE A 248 11.43 4.98 -0.67
N GLU A 249 10.28 4.57 -0.14
CA GLU A 249 9.39 3.65 -0.83
C GLU A 249 8.82 4.25 -2.12
N PHE A 250 8.50 5.54 -2.11
CA PHE A 250 8.03 6.28 -3.28
C PHE A 250 9.04 6.19 -4.42
N TRP A 251 10.30 6.55 -4.19
CA TRP A 251 11.33 6.55 -5.24
C TRP A 251 11.69 5.15 -5.71
N LYS A 252 11.74 4.18 -4.80
CA LYS A 252 11.91 2.76 -5.14
C LYS A 252 10.78 2.25 -6.04
N SER A 253 9.54 2.58 -5.72
CA SER A 253 8.36 2.22 -6.50
C SER A 253 8.31 2.93 -7.85
N LYS A 254 8.65 4.22 -7.88
CA LYS A 254 8.73 5.02 -9.13
C LYS A 254 9.79 4.45 -10.06
N ARG A 255 10.99 4.13 -9.56
CA ARG A 255 12.06 3.45 -10.31
C ARG A 255 11.57 2.12 -10.88
N SER A 256 11.02 1.23 -10.05
CA SER A 256 10.57 -0.10 -10.50
C SER A 256 9.48 -0.02 -11.58
N ASN A 257 8.57 0.95 -11.46
CA ASN A 257 7.55 1.20 -12.47
C ASN A 257 8.16 1.67 -13.79
N LEU A 258 9.08 2.64 -13.75
CA LEU A 258 9.73 3.18 -14.94
C LEU A 258 10.65 2.15 -15.61
N GLU A 259 11.32 1.28 -14.84
CA GLU A 259 12.08 0.14 -15.38
C GLU A 259 11.15 -0.80 -16.16
N SER A 260 10.02 -1.17 -15.55
CA SER A 260 9.04 -2.04 -16.20
C SER A 260 8.43 -1.41 -17.47
N ILE A 261 8.19 -0.11 -17.47
CA ILE A 261 7.71 0.62 -18.66
C ILE A 261 8.80 0.68 -19.73
N SER A 262 10.05 0.96 -19.34
CA SER A 262 11.20 1.00 -20.25
C SER A 262 11.43 -0.35 -20.94
N GLU A 263 11.37 -1.45 -20.18
CA GLU A 263 11.43 -2.82 -20.73
C GLU A 263 10.33 -3.07 -21.77
N GLN A 264 9.09 -2.64 -21.50
CA GLN A 264 7.97 -2.78 -22.42
C GLN A 264 8.13 -1.93 -23.69
N LEU A 265 8.63 -0.70 -23.57
CA LEU A 265 8.89 0.19 -24.69
C LEU A 265 10.03 -0.34 -25.59
N ASN A 266 10.98 -1.07 -25.02
CA ASN A 266 12.07 -1.72 -25.76
C ASN A 266 11.70 -3.09 -26.35
N ASP A 267 10.46 -3.56 -26.18
CA ASP A 267 10.00 -4.81 -26.78
C ASP A 267 10.08 -4.72 -28.33
N PRO A 268 10.60 -5.75 -29.04
CA PRO A 268 10.74 -5.72 -30.49
C PRO A 268 9.45 -5.43 -31.26
N ARG A 269 8.28 -5.77 -30.69
CA ARG A 269 6.97 -5.46 -31.28
C ARG A 269 6.70 -3.96 -31.24
N VAL A 270 7.13 -3.27 -30.19
CA VAL A 270 7.00 -1.82 -30.03
C VAL A 270 7.96 -1.08 -30.97
N THR A 271 9.17 -1.62 -31.18
CA THR A 271 10.08 -1.11 -32.22
C THR A 271 9.43 -1.15 -33.61
N LYS A 272 8.77 -2.26 -33.96
CA LYS A 272 8.01 -2.39 -35.21
C LYS A 272 6.84 -1.41 -35.32
N MET A 273 6.16 -1.11 -34.20
CA MET A 273 5.12 -0.06 -34.17
C MET A 273 5.71 1.31 -34.52
N GLY A 274 6.88 1.64 -33.97
CA GLY A 274 7.60 2.87 -34.31
C GLY A 274 8.00 2.95 -35.79
N GLU A 275 8.53 1.85 -36.36
CA GLU A 275 8.85 1.76 -37.79
C GLU A 275 7.61 1.96 -38.67
N LEU A 276 6.47 1.37 -38.30
CA LEU A 276 5.22 1.52 -39.02
C LEU A 276 4.76 3.00 -39.04
N LEU A 277 4.73 3.65 -37.88
CA LEU A 277 4.35 5.06 -37.74
C LEU A 277 5.27 5.99 -38.54
N SER A 278 6.56 5.70 -38.56
CA SER A 278 7.56 6.44 -39.35
C SER A 278 7.31 6.27 -40.85
N LYS A 279 7.18 5.03 -41.33
CA LYS A 279 6.94 4.73 -42.75
C LYS A 279 5.60 5.29 -43.26
N SER A 280 4.59 5.34 -42.40
CA SER A 280 3.27 5.89 -42.74
C SER A 280 3.20 7.42 -42.62
N ASN A 281 4.28 8.10 -42.21
CA ASN A 281 4.29 9.53 -41.88
C ASN A 281 3.17 9.93 -40.90
N SER A 282 2.93 9.11 -39.87
CA SER A 282 1.90 9.39 -38.87
C SER A 282 2.22 10.64 -38.04
N SER A 283 1.21 11.46 -37.77
CA SER A 283 1.32 12.62 -36.88
C SER A 283 1.62 12.24 -35.42
N TYR A 284 1.43 10.98 -35.03
CA TYR A 284 1.70 10.47 -33.68
C TYR A 284 3.12 9.93 -33.51
N TYR A 285 3.91 9.80 -34.58
CA TYR A 285 5.30 9.35 -34.48
C TYR A 285 6.17 10.24 -33.57
N PRO A 286 6.09 11.58 -33.61
CA PRO A 286 6.80 12.44 -32.66
C PRO A 286 6.39 12.18 -31.20
N SER A 287 5.09 12.00 -30.93
CA SER A 287 4.59 11.69 -29.59
C SER A 287 5.10 10.33 -29.09
N PHE A 288 5.18 9.33 -29.97
CA PHE A 288 5.79 8.04 -29.65
C PHE A 288 7.27 8.20 -29.23
N LEU A 289 8.08 8.96 -29.99
CA LEU A 289 9.47 9.22 -29.61
C LEU A 289 9.59 10.00 -28.29
N GLN A 290 8.70 10.97 -28.07
CA GLN A 290 8.67 11.76 -26.83
C GLN A 290 8.45 10.87 -25.61
N ILE A 291 7.51 9.92 -25.68
CA ILE A 291 7.24 8.96 -24.61
C ILE A 291 8.50 8.17 -24.23
N HIS A 292 9.26 7.68 -25.22
CA HIS A 292 10.51 6.98 -24.96
C HIS A 292 11.55 7.87 -24.27
N ASN A 293 11.65 9.14 -24.68
CA ASN A 293 12.58 10.08 -24.07
C ASN A 293 12.19 10.45 -22.64
N ASP A 294 10.91 10.74 -22.40
CA ASP A 294 10.39 11.08 -21.08
C ASP A 294 10.61 9.93 -20.09
N VAL A 295 10.32 8.69 -20.49
CA VAL A 295 10.54 7.50 -19.66
C VAL A 295 12.02 7.30 -19.36
N ARG A 296 12.91 7.49 -20.34
CA ARG A 296 14.35 7.35 -20.13
C ARG A 296 14.87 8.38 -19.11
N HIS A 297 14.54 9.66 -19.30
CA HIS A 297 14.97 10.72 -18.38
C HIS A 297 14.42 10.51 -16.97
N ALA A 298 13.14 10.16 -16.84
CA ALA A 298 12.54 9.90 -15.54
C ALA A 298 13.13 8.65 -14.86
N LEU A 299 13.50 7.64 -15.66
CA LEU A 299 14.15 6.44 -15.13
C LEU A 299 15.55 6.75 -14.62
N ASP A 300 16.36 7.49 -15.38
CA ASP A 300 17.69 7.92 -14.98
C ASP A 300 17.63 8.73 -13.66
N GLU A 301 16.67 9.65 -13.56
CA GLU A 301 16.37 10.40 -12.34
C GLU A 301 16.00 9.47 -11.16
N ALA A 302 15.04 8.57 -11.35
CA ALA A 302 14.55 7.71 -10.28
C ALA A 302 15.63 6.70 -9.82
N GLN A 303 16.50 6.25 -10.72
CA GLN A 303 17.63 5.37 -10.40
C GLN A 303 18.70 6.09 -9.57
N ASP A 304 19.06 7.32 -9.95
CA ASP A 304 20.01 8.15 -9.20
C ASP A 304 19.49 8.38 -7.77
N ILE A 305 18.22 8.77 -7.63
CA ILE A 305 17.61 9.07 -6.33
C ILE A 305 17.45 7.82 -5.46
N ASP A 306 16.90 6.72 -5.97
CA ASP A 306 16.74 5.47 -5.19
C ASP A 306 18.08 4.95 -4.68
N THR A 307 19.14 5.08 -5.48
CA THR A 307 20.48 4.64 -5.10
C THR A 307 21.02 5.45 -3.91
N HIS A 308 20.87 6.77 -3.96
CA HIS A 308 21.40 7.67 -2.93
C HIS A 308 20.52 7.76 -1.67
N LEU A 309 19.21 7.51 -1.77
CA LEU A 309 18.30 7.48 -0.61
C LEU A 309 18.44 6.18 0.21
N ARG A 310 18.80 5.06 -0.43
CA ARG A 310 18.84 3.74 0.21
C ARG A 310 19.62 3.66 1.53
N PRO A 311 20.80 4.30 1.69
CA PRO A 311 21.53 4.26 2.96
C PRO A 311 20.76 4.87 4.14
N LEU A 312 19.83 5.80 3.91
CA LEU A 312 19.05 6.42 4.98
C LEU A 312 18.03 5.45 5.61
N ALA A 313 17.63 4.39 4.90
CA ALA A 313 16.64 3.44 5.40
C ALA A 313 17.04 2.84 6.76
N SER A 314 18.29 2.40 6.90
CA SER A 314 18.79 1.83 8.16
C SER A 314 18.90 2.86 9.27
N HIS A 315 19.14 4.13 8.93
CA HIS A 315 19.17 5.21 9.93
C HIS A 315 17.77 5.49 10.47
N PHE A 316 16.75 5.55 9.61
CA PHE A 316 15.37 5.74 10.04
C PHE A 316 14.87 4.55 10.86
N GLU A 317 15.14 3.31 10.44
CA GLU A 317 14.81 2.11 11.19
C GLU A 317 15.49 2.08 12.58
N SER A 318 16.75 2.50 12.65
CA SER A 318 17.47 2.60 13.94
C SER A 318 16.82 3.61 14.87
N ILE A 319 16.38 4.76 14.36
CA ILE A 319 15.67 5.78 15.17
C ILE A 319 14.30 5.27 15.62
N GLU A 320 13.59 4.52 14.78
CA GLU A 320 12.27 3.97 15.12
C GLU A 320 12.32 2.86 16.18
N THR A 321 13.44 2.14 16.27
CA THR A 321 13.59 0.96 17.13
C THR A 321 14.39 1.22 18.41
N THR A 322 15.16 2.32 18.45
CA THR A 322 15.94 2.72 19.64
C THR A 322 15.06 3.50 20.59
N ASP A 323 15.24 3.30 21.90
CA ASP A 323 14.59 4.14 22.89
C ASP A 323 14.92 5.62 22.65
N PHE A 324 13.91 6.49 22.73
CA PHE A 324 14.07 7.89 22.37
C PHE A 324 15.17 8.60 23.18
N MET A 325 15.39 8.21 24.44
CA MET A 325 16.44 8.79 25.29
C MET A 325 17.84 8.40 24.87
N GLU A 326 17.98 7.25 24.23
CA GLU A 326 19.26 6.75 23.72
C GLU A 326 19.51 7.19 22.27
N ALA A 327 18.50 7.73 21.57
CA ALA A 327 18.58 8.04 20.13
C ALA A 327 19.51 9.21 19.74
N LYS A 328 19.97 10.05 20.69
CA LYS A 328 20.79 11.25 20.41
C LYS A 328 21.98 10.98 19.49
N HIS A 329 22.70 9.90 19.72
CA HIS A 329 23.90 9.54 18.96
C HIS A 329 23.62 9.15 17.49
N LEU A 330 22.35 8.90 17.13
CA LEU A 330 21.92 8.52 15.79
C LEU A 330 21.70 9.72 14.86
N PHE A 331 21.45 10.91 15.40
CA PHE A 331 21.10 12.10 14.59
C PHE A 331 22.27 12.58 13.73
N LYS A 332 23.47 12.66 14.31
CA LYS A 332 24.66 13.11 13.59
C LYS A 332 25.00 12.24 12.36
N PRO A 333 25.09 10.90 12.47
CA PRO A 333 25.25 10.04 11.29
C PRO A 333 24.15 10.23 10.25
N MET A 334 22.88 10.31 10.67
CA MET A 334 21.75 10.52 9.75
C MET A 334 21.91 11.83 8.96
N PHE A 335 22.14 12.96 9.63
CA PHE A 335 22.34 14.24 8.95
C PHE A 335 23.59 14.26 8.07
N HIS A 336 24.65 13.53 8.44
CA HIS A 336 25.81 13.38 7.58
C HIS A 336 25.45 12.68 6.26
N ILE A 337 24.68 11.59 6.30
CA ILE A 337 24.20 10.91 5.09
C ILE A 337 23.27 11.80 4.28
N ILE A 338 22.39 12.59 4.92
CA ILE A 338 21.53 13.58 4.23
C ILE A 338 22.38 14.61 3.48
N GLY A 339 23.47 15.08 4.10
CA GLY A 339 24.44 15.95 3.43
C GLY A 339 25.06 15.29 2.21
N LEU A 340 25.55 14.05 2.35
CA LEU A 340 26.13 13.31 1.23
C LEU A 340 25.13 13.07 0.10
N LEU A 341 23.87 12.75 0.42
CA LEU A 341 22.77 12.65 -0.55
C LEU A 341 22.63 13.95 -1.34
N TYR A 342 22.56 15.09 -0.65
CA TYR A 342 22.36 16.39 -1.29
C TYR A 342 23.57 16.84 -2.12
N ASP A 343 24.79 16.41 -1.75
CA ASP A 343 26.00 16.75 -2.50
C ASP A 343 26.24 15.87 -3.73
N ASN A 344 25.83 14.60 -3.70
CA ASN A 344 26.19 13.61 -4.72
C ASN A 344 25.03 13.21 -5.65
N CYS A 345 23.77 13.38 -5.23
CA CYS A 345 22.63 13.04 -6.07
C CYS A 345 22.17 14.27 -6.87
N LEU A 346 22.52 14.29 -8.16
CA LEU A 346 22.22 15.40 -9.07
C LEU A 346 20.72 15.70 -9.10
N HIS A 347 19.90 14.66 -9.16
CA HIS A 347 18.46 14.83 -9.29
C HIS A 347 17.79 15.16 -7.94
N TYR A 348 18.32 14.68 -6.81
CA TYR A 348 17.70 14.96 -5.51
C TYR A 348 18.02 16.34 -4.95
N ALA A 349 19.16 16.93 -5.34
CA ALA A 349 19.72 18.18 -4.82
C ALA A 349 18.91 19.44 -5.17
N THR A 350 17.65 19.48 -4.76
CA THR A 350 16.72 20.59 -4.95
C THR A 350 16.06 20.94 -3.61
N ALA A 351 15.76 22.22 -3.41
CA ALA A 351 15.15 22.72 -2.19
C ALA A 351 13.81 22.07 -1.86
N SER A 352 12.97 21.79 -2.87
CA SER A 352 11.65 21.17 -2.66
C SER A 352 11.74 19.75 -2.11
N ARG A 353 12.61 18.90 -2.68
CA ARG A 353 12.76 17.49 -2.28
C ARG A 353 13.33 17.34 -0.88
N ILE A 354 14.38 18.10 -0.59
CA ILE A 354 15.01 18.02 0.72
C ILE A 354 14.11 18.60 1.83
N VAL A 355 13.28 19.60 1.52
CA VAL A 355 12.26 20.09 2.47
C VAL A 355 11.26 18.99 2.79
N VAL A 356 10.77 18.23 1.80
CA VAL A 356 9.88 17.08 2.01
C VAL A 356 10.51 16.07 2.98
N LEU A 357 11.73 15.62 2.68
CA LEU A 357 12.43 14.65 3.54
C LEU A 357 12.62 15.17 4.97
N LEU A 358 13.02 16.43 5.13
CA LEU A 358 13.22 17.02 6.46
C LEU A 358 11.88 17.17 7.23
N GLN A 359 10.77 17.49 6.55
CA GLN A 359 9.44 17.50 7.17
C GLN A 359 9.02 16.11 7.64
N GLU A 360 9.28 15.08 6.84
CA GLU A 360 9.02 13.68 7.22
C GLU A 360 9.89 13.23 8.40
N ILE A 361 11.17 13.60 8.42
CA ILE A 361 12.06 13.34 9.57
C ILE A 361 11.53 14.06 10.82
N CYS A 362 11.08 15.32 10.71
CA CYS A 362 10.46 16.02 11.82
C CYS A 362 9.22 15.27 12.33
N ASN A 363 8.38 14.73 11.45
CA ASN A 363 7.23 13.90 11.84
C ASN A 363 7.66 12.66 12.61
N LEU A 364 8.72 11.96 12.16
CA LEU A 364 9.28 10.81 12.86
C LEU A 364 9.75 11.19 14.27
N ILE A 365 10.56 12.24 14.40
CA ILE A 365 11.10 12.65 15.70
C ILE A 365 9.99 13.12 16.66
N MET A 366 9.00 13.89 16.17
CA MET A 366 7.84 14.29 16.98
C MET A 366 6.99 13.09 17.42
N LYS A 367 6.85 12.07 16.56
CA LYS A 367 6.16 10.82 16.89
C LYS A 367 6.89 10.10 18.01
N GLN A 368 8.21 9.87 17.86
CA GLN A 368 9.04 9.20 18.87
C GLN A 368 9.02 9.94 20.21
N ALA A 369 9.13 11.27 20.21
CA ALA A 369 9.02 12.08 21.42
C ALA A 369 7.64 11.98 22.09
N SER A 370 6.57 11.98 21.30
CA SER A 370 5.20 11.84 21.82
C SER A 370 4.94 10.46 22.40
N GLU A 371 5.43 9.41 21.73
CA GLU A 371 5.34 8.03 22.19
C GLU A 371 6.16 7.82 23.47
N HIS A 372 7.35 8.42 23.56
CA HIS A 372 8.15 8.38 24.78
C HIS A 372 7.46 9.10 25.94
N LEU A 373 6.92 10.30 25.73
CA LEU A 373 6.32 11.10 26.81
C LEU A 373 5.04 10.50 27.37
N GLU A 374 4.24 9.85 26.52
CA GLU A 374 2.91 9.34 26.84
C GLU A 374 2.04 10.39 27.54
N PRO A 375 1.64 11.48 26.84
CA PRO A 375 1.09 12.67 27.49
C PRO A 375 -0.15 12.42 28.36
N MET A 376 -0.92 11.36 28.09
CA MET A 376 -2.08 10.98 28.89
C MET A 376 -1.70 10.37 30.24
N GLU A 377 -0.64 9.58 30.28
CA GLU A 377 -0.12 8.99 31.51
C GLU A 377 0.77 9.99 32.26
N LEU A 378 1.39 10.93 31.54
CA LEU A 378 2.20 12.02 32.10
C LEU A 378 1.45 12.84 33.17
N PHE A 379 0.16 13.15 32.95
CA PHE A 379 -0.65 13.90 33.94
C PHE A 379 -1.06 13.07 35.17
N LYS A 380 -1.02 11.74 35.08
CA LYS A 380 -1.38 10.84 36.19
C LYS A 380 -0.18 10.48 37.07
N GLY A 381 1.04 10.69 36.57
CA GLY A 381 2.28 10.40 37.28
C GLY A 381 2.66 11.45 38.33
N GLU A 382 3.81 11.22 38.97
CA GLU A 382 4.39 12.20 39.90
C GLU A 382 4.96 13.41 39.14
N VAL A 383 4.68 14.61 39.64
CA VAL A 383 5.04 15.86 38.95
C VAL A 383 6.55 16.02 38.78
N ASP A 384 7.35 15.60 39.76
CA ASP A 384 8.82 15.68 39.69
C ASP A 384 9.39 14.73 38.63
N GLU A 385 8.91 13.48 38.58
CA GLU A 385 9.31 12.51 37.55
C GLU A 385 8.87 12.96 36.16
N ALA A 386 7.66 13.49 36.03
CA ALA A 386 7.14 14.02 34.78
C ALA A 386 7.98 15.21 34.28
N LEU A 387 8.40 16.12 35.16
CA LEU A 387 9.30 17.22 34.81
C LEU A 387 10.66 16.73 34.30
N MET A 388 11.27 15.76 34.99
CA MET A 388 12.53 15.17 34.54
C MET A 388 12.38 14.55 33.15
N LYS A 389 11.32 13.76 32.93
CA LYS A 389 11.03 13.14 31.63
C LYS A 389 10.84 14.18 30.52
N ILE A 390 10.14 15.28 30.81
CA ILE A 390 9.95 16.40 29.88
C ILE A 390 11.29 17.05 29.53
N ASP A 391 12.13 17.33 30.54
CA ASP A 391 13.44 17.95 30.35
C ASP A 391 14.39 17.09 29.53
N ASP A 392 14.48 15.79 29.82
CA ASP A 392 15.29 14.85 29.06
C ASP A 392 14.83 14.77 27.59
N THR A 393 13.51 14.82 27.36
CA THR A 393 12.92 14.86 26.01
C THR A 393 13.31 16.15 25.28
N PHE A 394 13.27 17.29 25.95
CA PHE A 394 13.72 18.56 25.37
C PHE A 394 15.18 18.52 24.96
N ASP A 395 16.04 17.93 25.78
CA ASP A 395 17.46 17.82 25.48
C ASP A 395 17.72 16.95 24.25
N THR A 396 16.97 15.85 24.06
CA THR A 396 17.04 15.04 22.83
C THR A 396 16.55 15.81 21.60
N LEU A 397 15.43 16.51 21.70
CA LEU A 397 14.90 17.33 20.61
C LEU A 397 15.84 18.47 20.23
N LYS A 398 16.54 19.04 21.21
CA LYS A 398 17.55 20.07 20.99
C LYS A 398 18.76 19.53 20.22
N GLU A 399 19.28 18.36 20.61
CA GLU A 399 20.40 17.70 19.91
C GLU A 399 20.07 17.50 18.41
N PHE A 400 18.84 17.10 18.09
CA PHE A 400 18.38 16.97 16.71
C PHE A 400 18.46 18.29 15.93
N ILE A 401 18.04 19.41 16.53
CA ILE A 401 18.10 20.73 15.90
C ILE A 401 19.54 21.23 15.78
N ASP A 402 20.38 20.98 16.79
CA ASP A 402 21.79 21.37 16.77
C ASP A 402 22.54 20.65 15.62
N GLU A 403 22.30 19.34 15.43
CA GLU A 403 22.87 18.57 14.32
C GLU A 403 22.32 19.01 12.95
N TYR A 404 21.05 19.41 12.86
CA TYR A 404 20.49 20.04 11.67
C TYR A 404 21.23 21.34 11.31
N GLU A 405 21.44 22.24 12.26
CA GLU A 405 22.10 23.54 12.00
C GLU A 405 23.58 23.35 11.62
N ILE A 406 24.26 22.34 12.18
CA ILE A 406 25.62 21.96 11.78
C ILE A 406 25.66 21.57 10.30
N ILE A 407 24.79 20.67 9.86
CA ILE A 407 24.79 20.25 8.45
C ILE A 407 24.34 21.38 7.53
N ARG A 408 23.38 22.20 7.98
CA ARG A 408 22.88 23.35 7.24
C ARG A 408 23.95 24.37 6.95
N THR A 409 24.74 24.71 7.98
CA THR A 409 25.85 25.65 7.85
C THR A 409 26.89 25.15 6.85
N LYS A 410 27.22 23.84 6.90
CA LYS A 410 28.16 23.21 5.96
C LYS A 410 27.68 23.26 4.51
N MET A 411 26.38 23.15 4.29
CA MET A 411 25.76 23.12 2.96
C MET A 411 25.22 24.48 2.48
N SER A 412 25.53 25.57 3.21
CA SER A 412 24.93 26.90 3.03
C SER A 412 24.96 27.48 1.60
N THR A 413 25.88 27.04 0.75
CA THR A 413 25.97 27.49 -0.65
C THR A 413 24.97 26.80 -1.59
N LYS A 414 24.48 25.61 -1.24
CA LYS A 414 23.54 24.82 -2.06
C LYS A 414 22.17 24.65 -1.40
N TRP A 415 22.09 24.82 -0.08
CA TRP A 415 20.88 24.60 0.70
C TRP A 415 20.15 25.92 0.95
N ASP A 416 19.52 26.44 -0.10
CA ASP A 416 18.88 27.76 -0.12
C ASP A 416 17.36 27.66 0.02
N PHE A 417 16.88 27.59 1.27
CA PHE A 417 15.48 27.76 1.61
C PHE A 417 15.28 28.23 3.05
N SER A 418 14.07 28.70 3.35
CA SER A 418 13.70 29.10 4.70
C SER A 418 13.44 27.89 5.60
N PRO A 419 14.04 27.81 6.80
CA PRO A 419 13.77 26.75 7.79
C PRO A 419 12.30 26.65 8.17
N LYS A 420 11.53 27.73 8.04
CA LYS A 420 10.09 27.74 8.30
C LYS A 420 9.33 26.74 7.42
N LEU A 421 9.83 26.44 6.22
CA LEU A 421 9.23 25.41 5.37
C LEU A 421 9.36 24.02 6.00
N VAL A 422 10.43 23.76 6.74
CA VAL A 422 10.65 22.49 7.43
C VAL A 422 9.96 22.48 8.80
N PHE A 423 10.16 23.52 9.60
CA PHE A 423 9.85 23.50 11.03
C PHE A 423 8.50 24.11 11.41
N ALA A 424 7.65 24.58 10.49
CA ALA A 424 6.36 25.17 10.86
C ALA A 424 5.52 24.31 11.81
N LYS A 425 5.44 23.00 11.55
CA LYS A 425 4.73 22.05 12.42
C LYS A 425 5.51 21.72 13.70
N TRP A 426 6.83 21.60 13.59
CA TRP A 426 7.74 21.40 14.72
C TRP A 426 7.65 22.54 15.73
N ASP A 427 7.61 23.80 15.29
CA ASP A 427 7.51 24.97 16.15
C ASP A 427 6.20 24.97 16.96
N ILE A 428 5.10 24.50 16.36
CA ILE A 428 3.82 24.32 17.05
C ILE A 428 3.95 23.23 18.12
N PHE A 429 4.57 22.09 17.79
CA PHE A 429 4.84 21.01 18.75
C PHE A 429 5.69 21.49 19.92
N MET A 430 6.80 22.17 19.65
CA MET A 430 7.69 22.74 20.67
C MET A 430 6.99 23.77 21.55
N THR A 431 6.12 24.60 20.98
CA THR A 431 5.31 25.55 21.75
C THR A 431 4.37 24.83 22.74
N ARG A 432 3.77 23.70 22.34
CA ARG A 432 2.92 22.89 23.23
C ARG A 432 3.73 22.20 24.31
N MET A 433 4.86 21.60 23.95
CA MET A 433 5.81 21.01 24.89
C MET A 433 6.21 22.01 25.98
N ASN A 434 6.56 23.25 25.60
CA ASN A 434 6.93 24.29 26.57
C ASN A 434 5.77 24.64 27.49
N ARG A 435 4.54 24.75 26.97
CA ARG A 435 3.35 24.99 27.82
C ARG A 435 3.10 23.87 28.83
N ILE A 436 3.34 22.62 28.44
CA ILE A 436 3.23 21.48 29.37
C ILE A 436 4.32 21.60 30.44
N LYS A 437 5.56 21.87 30.05
CA LYS A 437 6.66 22.11 31.00
C LYS A 437 6.34 23.24 32.00
N ASP A 438 5.82 24.36 31.53
CA ASP A 438 5.43 25.49 32.38
C ASP A 438 4.33 25.10 33.38
N LEU A 439 3.34 24.32 32.92
CA LEU A 439 2.26 23.80 33.76
C LEU A 439 2.78 22.88 34.86
N PHE A 440 3.64 21.91 34.52
CA PHE A 440 4.24 21.01 35.50
C PHE A 440 5.20 21.74 36.45
N SER A 441 5.93 22.75 35.97
CA SER A 441 6.80 23.59 36.81
C SER A 441 6.00 24.39 37.84
N THR A 442 4.84 24.91 37.40
CA THR A 442 3.87 25.56 38.29
C THR A 442 3.31 24.56 39.30
N ALA A 443 2.93 23.36 38.85
CA ALA A 443 2.43 22.31 39.74
C ALA A 443 3.44 21.92 40.81
N ASN A 444 4.71 21.72 40.44
CA ASN A 444 5.78 21.41 41.40
C ASN A 444 5.92 22.51 42.46
N THR A 445 5.81 23.77 42.05
CA THR A 445 5.88 24.91 42.98
C THR A 445 4.72 24.93 43.96
N PHE A 446 3.49 24.68 43.49
CA PHE A 446 2.30 24.68 44.34
C PHE A 446 2.20 23.44 45.25
N LEU A 447 2.67 22.28 44.81
CA LEU A 447 2.69 21.06 45.64
C LEU A 447 3.55 21.21 46.90
N LYS A 448 4.55 22.09 46.89
CA LYS A 448 5.36 22.40 48.09
C LYS A 448 4.54 23.04 49.22
N LEU A 449 3.41 23.68 48.91
CA LEU A 449 2.54 24.34 49.89
C LEU A 449 1.89 23.35 50.87
N GLU A 450 1.76 22.07 50.50
CA GLU A 450 1.19 21.03 51.37
C GLU A 450 1.88 20.94 52.74
N LYS A 451 3.20 21.19 52.76
CA LYS A 451 4.05 21.05 53.94
C LYS A 451 4.39 22.39 54.60
N VAL A 452 3.80 23.50 54.16
CA VAL A 452 4.11 24.84 54.67
C VAL A 452 3.24 25.15 55.89
N GLU A 453 3.88 25.29 57.04
CA GLU A 453 3.25 25.79 58.27
C GLU A 453 3.81 27.16 58.66
N ILE A 454 2.93 28.11 58.97
CA ILE A 454 3.31 29.44 59.44
C ILE A 454 3.22 29.44 60.97
N GLY A 455 4.31 29.79 61.64
CA GLY A 455 4.37 29.94 63.09
C GLY A 455 3.82 31.29 63.59
N GLY A 456 3.69 31.42 64.91
CA GLY A 456 3.33 32.67 65.59
C GLY A 456 1.83 32.86 65.82
N VAL A 457 1.46 34.04 66.34
CA VAL A 457 0.10 34.32 66.88
C VAL A 457 -1.02 34.24 65.83
N LYS A 458 -0.68 34.53 64.56
CA LYS A 458 -1.58 34.39 63.40
C LYS A 458 -1.31 33.14 62.56
N GLY A 459 -0.35 32.31 62.97
CA GLY A 459 0.16 31.20 62.18
C GLY A 459 -0.92 30.22 61.73
N ARG A 460 -1.81 29.83 62.66
CA ARG A 460 -2.92 28.92 62.38
C ARG A 460 -3.89 29.41 61.30
N ALA A 461 -4.21 30.70 61.29
CA ALA A 461 -5.12 31.28 60.29
C ALA A 461 -4.46 31.31 58.90
N LEU A 462 -3.20 31.74 58.83
CA LEU A 462 -2.45 31.82 57.57
C LEU A 462 -2.15 30.43 57.00
N SER A 463 -1.84 29.44 57.84
CA SER A 463 -1.71 28.04 57.40
C SER A 463 -3.00 27.47 56.83
N ALA A 464 -4.16 27.84 57.38
CA ALA A 464 -5.46 27.43 56.83
C ALA A 464 -5.71 28.06 55.45
N GLU A 465 -5.35 29.33 55.25
CA GLU A 465 -5.43 30.00 53.93
C GLU A 465 -4.51 29.33 52.89
N ILE A 466 -3.29 28.94 53.28
CA ILE A 466 -2.36 28.21 52.39
C ILE A 466 -2.91 26.84 52.02
N LEU A 467 -3.49 26.11 52.98
CA LEU A 467 -4.10 24.81 52.71
C LEU A 467 -5.26 24.94 51.72
N GLN A 468 -6.09 25.99 51.86
CA GLN A 468 -7.17 26.27 50.91
C GLN A 468 -6.62 26.51 49.49
N ILE A 469 -5.57 27.33 49.34
CA ILE A 469 -4.93 27.58 48.04
C ILE A 469 -4.39 26.28 47.43
N TYR A 470 -3.78 25.42 48.25
CA TYR A 470 -3.28 24.12 47.82
C TYR A 470 -4.41 23.21 47.32
N GLU A 471 -5.51 23.10 48.08
CA GLU A 471 -6.67 22.28 47.70
C GLU A 471 -7.34 22.78 46.41
N GLU A 472 -7.50 24.11 46.27
CA GLU A 472 -8.02 24.74 45.06
C GLU A 472 -7.14 24.42 43.84
N PHE A 473 -5.81 24.55 43.99
CA PHE A 473 -4.87 24.21 42.92
C PHE A 473 -4.96 22.73 42.55
N LYS A 474 -4.95 21.83 43.53
CA LYS A 474 -5.02 20.38 43.32
C LYS A 474 -6.29 20.00 42.55
N ALA A 475 -7.43 20.56 42.92
CA ALA A 475 -8.70 20.33 42.22
C ALA A 475 -8.67 20.81 40.76
N GLN A 476 -7.97 21.90 40.44
CA GLN A 476 -7.80 22.36 39.06
C GLN A 476 -6.82 21.47 38.28
N PHE A 477 -5.72 21.05 38.90
CA PHE A 477 -4.72 20.19 38.27
C PHE A 477 -5.28 18.80 37.95
N GLU A 478 -6.09 18.21 38.84
CA GLU A 478 -6.74 16.90 38.62
C GLU A 478 -7.67 16.87 37.40
N LYS A 479 -8.18 18.03 36.93
CA LYS A 479 -8.97 18.09 35.69
C LYS A 479 -8.16 17.68 34.46
N PHE A 480 -6.83 17.82 34.49
CA PHE A 480 -5.96 17.41 33.39
C PHE A 480 -5.88 15.89 33.25
N ASN A 481 -6.19 15.12 34.29
CA ASN A 481 -6.15 13.64 34.28
C ASN A 481 -7.25 13.03 33.41
N ASN A 482 -8.33 13.76 33.17
CA ASN A 482 -9.52 13.28 32.44
C ASN A 482 -9.58 13.76 30.98
N LYS A 483 -8.45 14.24 30.42
CA LYS A 483 -8.42 14.71 29.03
C LYS A 483 -8.54 13.55 28.05
N THR A 484 -9.41 13.71 27.06
CA THR A 484 -9.66 12.72 25.98
C THR A 484 -8.84 12.99 24.73
N TYR A 485 -8.09 14.10 24.68
CA TYR A 485 -7.31 14.51 23.51
C TYR A 485 -5.82 14.57 23.80
N ASN A 486 -4.97 14.26 22.81
CA ASN A 486 -3.52 14.37 22.95
C ASN A 486 -3.11 15.86 23.01
N PRO A 487 -2.54 16.34 24.13
CA PRO A 487 -2.16 17.75 24.30
C PRO A 487 -0.95 18.16 23.43
N LEU A 488 -0.15 17.19 22.96
CA LEU A 488 1.00 17.44 22.09
C LEU A 488 0.66 17.46 20.59
N ASP A 489 -0.51 16.97 20.18
CA ASP A 489 -0.89 16.89 18.77
C ASP A 489 -0.96 18.30 18.13
N PRO A 490 -0.07 18.64 17.17
CA PRO A 490 -0.05 19.96 16.53
C PRO A 490 -1.35 20.33 15.84
N LYS A 491 -2.13 19.34 15.34
CA LYS A 491 -3.38 19.55 14.61
C LYS A 491 -4.55 19.94 15.51
N ASN A 492 -4.44 19.67 16.81
CA ASN A 492 -5.55 19.88 17.73
C ASN A 492 -5.71 21.37 18.09
N THR A 493 -6.75 22.03 17.61
CA THR A 493 -6.98 23.47 17.82
C THR A 493 -7.43 23.83 19.24
N VAL A 494 -7.69 22.85 20.12
CA VAL A 494 -8.02 23.10 21.52
C VAL A 494 -6.83 23.77 22.21
N ARG A 495 -6.98 25.06 22.52
CA ARG A 495 -5.99 25.78 23.34
C ARG A 495 -5.91 25.06 24.68
N ILE A 496 -4.73 24.55 25.04
CA ILE A 496 -4.42 23.97 26.35
C ILE A 496 -4.88 24.89 27.51
N ILE A 497 -4.99 26.21 27.23
CA ILE A 497 -5.39 27.27 28.16
C ILE A 497 -6.91 27.44 28.30
N LEU A 498 -7.75 27.01 27.34
CA LEU A 498 -9.22 27.19 27.41
C LEU A 498 -9.93 26.13 28.27
N SER A 499 -9.18 25.29 29.00
CA SER A 499 -9.71 24.36 30.01
C SER A 499 -9.38 24.80 31.45
N ILE A 500 -8.78 25.97 31.61
CA ILE A 500 -8.60 26.71 32.87
C ILE A 500 -9.79 27.68 32.99
#